data_AF-A0A968WG27-F1
#
_entry.id   AF-A0A968WG27-F1
#
_cell.length_a   1.000
_cell.length_b   1.000
_cell.length_c   1.000
_cell.angle_alpha   90.00
_cell.angle_beta   90.00
_cell.angle_gamma   90.00
#
_symmetry.space_group_name_H-M   'P 1'
#
loop_
_entity.id
_entity.type
_entity.pdbx_description
1 polymer ?
#
loop_
_entity_poly.entity_id
_entity_poly.type
_entity_poly.pdbx_seq_one_letter_code
_entity_poly.pdbx_strand_id
1 'polypeptide(L)'
;MKPSLKEDKQTLKEEDVIRASQRDPSAFRPLYEKYYRTLFRFILYRVADKEVTADLTSQVFLKALLHLDKFQLRGFPFSSWLYRIAINECNDFFRKTKKARAWCWKKASSNRCMMKCSATTKWKNGNYDFPLFWKN
;
A
#
# COMPACT_ATOMS: atom_id res chain seq x y z
N MET A 1 16.06 25.23 5.85
CA MET A 1 17.02 24.52 6.73
C MET A 1 16.25 23.87 7.88
N LYS A 2 15.91 22.59 7.74
CA LYS A 2 15.77 21.65 8.86
C LYS A 2 16.37 20.30 8.41
N PRO A 3 17.57 19.95 8.90
CA PRO A 3 18.28 18.72 8.62
C PRO A 3 17.82 17.59 9.56
N SER A 4 17.92 16.34 9.10
CA SER A 4 18.03 15.07 9.85
C SER A 4 17.54 13.97 8.90
N LEU A 5 18.39 13.38 8.06
CA LEU A 5 19.40 12.39 8.46
C LEU A 5 18.94 11.61 9.70
N LYS A 6 18.18 10.54 9.45
CA LYS A 6 18.12 9.38 10.35
C LYS A 6 18.82 8.27 9.57
N GLU A 7 20.14 8.30 9.64
CA GLU A 7 20.94 7.45 10.53
C GLU A 7 20.97 6.02 10.02
N ASP A 8 22.08 5.79 9.33
CA ASP A 8 22.68 4.52 8.97
C ASP A 8 22.75 3.62 10.21
N LYS A 9 21.82 2.68 10.32
CA LYS A 9 21.92 1.56 11.27
C LYS A 9 22.18 0.29 10.49
N GLN A 10 23.47 -0.02 10.33
CA GLN A 10 24.07 -1.35 10.12
C GLN A 10 23.22 -2.28 9.21
N THR A 11 23.03 -1.90 7.95
CA THR A 11 22.23 -2.69 7.01
C THR A 11 23.06 -3.89 6.55
N LEU A 12 22.67 -5.10 6.98
CA LEU A 12 22.69 -6.21 6.02
C LEU A 12 22.03 -5.68 4.75
N LYS A 13 22.73 -5.75 3.61
CA LYS A 13 22.25 -5.14 2.35
C LYS A 13 20.78 -5.51 2.17
N GLU A 14 19.91 -4.52 2.06
CA GLU A 14 18.45 -4.72 1.99
C GLU A 14 18.11 -5.71 0.86
N GLU A 15 18.94 -5.67 -0.20
CA GLU A 15 18.96 -6.56 -1.34
C GLU A 15 19.18 -8.03 -0.96
N ASP A 16 20.06 -8.32 0.00
CA ASP A 16 20.37 -9.68 0.45
C ASP A 16 19.19 -10.27 1.23
N VAL A 17 18.57 -9.48 2.10
CA VAL A 17 17.38 -9.92 2.85
C VAL A 17 16.20 -10.13 1.92
N ILE A 18 16.03 -9.28 0.90
CA ILE A 18 14.99 -9.46 -0.13
C ILE A 18 15.23 -10.76 -0.92
N ARG A 19 16.47 -11.01 -1.37
CA ARG A 19 16.82 -12.26 -2.07
C ARG A 19 16.61 -13.49 -1.19
N ALA A 20 16.95 -13.41 0.09
CA ALA A 20 16.69 -14.49 1.05
C ALA A 20 15.18 -14.71 1.24
N SER A 21 14.42 -13.62 1.38
CA SER A 21 12.97 -13.66 1.58
C SER A 21 12.19 -14.21 0.38
N GLN A 22 12.76 -14.09 -0.82
CA GLN A 22 12.20 -14.72 -2.03
C GLN A 22 12.32 -16.25 -2.00
N ARG A 23 13.34 -16.79 -1.32
CA ARG A 23 13.56 -18.24 -1.21
C ARG A 23 12.86 -18.82 0.02
N ASP A 24 12.88 -18.10 1.13
CA ASP A 24 12.26 -18.50 2.39
C ASP A 24 11.46 -17.33 2.97
N PRO A 25 10.12 -17.44 3.06
CA PRO A 25 9.27 -16.45 3.71
C PRO A 25 9.68 -16.12 5.15
N SER A 26 10.35 -17.03 5.86
CA SER A 26 10.81 -16.84 7.24
C SER A 26 11.87 -15.73 7.35
N ALA A 27 12.65 -15.51 6.30
CA ALA A 27 13.68 -14.47 6.23
C ALA A 27 13.11 -13.04 6.07
N PHE A 28 11.78 -12.89 5.92
CA PHE A 28 11.13 -11.58 5.74
C PHE A 28 11.01 -10.75 7.03
N ARG A 29 11.16 -11.38 8.20
CA ARG A 29 10.95 -10.75 9.51
C ARG A 29 11.74 -9.44 9.73
N PRO A 30 13.03 -9.32 9.35
CA PRO A 30 13.78 -8.07 9.54
C PRO A 30 13.22 -6.92 8.68
N LEU A 31 12.72 -7.23 7.48
CA LEU A 31 12.07 -6.26 6.60
C LEU A 31 10.77 -5.75 7.23
N TYR A 32 9.97 -6.67 7.74
CA TYR A 32 8.72 -6.33 8.42
C TYR A 32 8.96 -5.35 9.57
N GLU A 33 9.89 -5.66 10.47
CA GLU A 33 10.16 -4.87 11.67
C GLU A 33 10.67 -3.46 11.35
N LYS A 34 11.46 -3.33 10.27
CA LYS A 34 11.94 -2.03 9.74
C LYS A 34 10.81 -1.15 9.21
N TYR A 35 9.90 -1.71 8.40
CA TYR A 35 8.88 -0.92 7.69
C TYR A 35 7.55 -0.79 8.43
N TYR A 36 7.24 -1.70 9.36
CA TYR A 36 5.96 -1.76 10.05
C TYR A 36 5.58 -0.41 10.68
N ARG A 37 6.48 0.16 11.50
CA ARG A 37 6.22 1.40 12.23
C ARG A 37 5.95 2.60 11.30
N THR A 38 6.72 2.71 10.22
CA THR A 38 6.65 3.81 9.26
C THR A 38 5.37 3.70 8.42
N LEU A 39 5.06 2.49 7.98
CA LEU A 39 3.87 2.21 7.17
C LEU A 39 2.58 2.37 7.98
N PHE A 40 2.56 1.87 9.22
CA PHE A 40 1.42 2.00 10.12
C PHE A 40 1.09 3.49 10.35
N ARG A 41 2.10 4.32 10.63
CA ARG A 41 1.90 5.76 10.82
C ARG A 41 1.36 6.44 9.56
N PHE A 42 1.82 6.02 8.39
CA PHE A 42 1.37 6.55 7.10
C PHE A 42 -0.10 6.20 6.80
N ILE A 43 -0.52 4.97 7.09
CA ILE A 43 -1.91 4.55 6.92
C ILE A 43 -2.81 5.24 7.96
N LEU A 44 -2.35 5.33 9.21
CA LEU A 44 -3.07 6.00 10.28
C LEU A 44 -3.38 7.46 9.94
N TYR A 45 -2.42 8.17 9.34
CA TYR A 45 -2.62 9.56 8.91
C TYR A 45 -3.72 9.72 7.85
N ARG A 46 -3.98 8.68 7.03
CA ARG A 46 -5.02 8.74 5.99
C ARG A 46 -6.39 8.31 6.46
N VAL A 47 -6.45 7.27 7.29
CA VAL A 47 -7.71 6.63 7.70
C VAL A 47 -8.24 7.24 8.99
N ALA A 48 -7.35 7.76 9.84
CA ALA A 48 -7.65 8.34 11.16
C ALA A 48 -8.35 7.39 12.15
N ASP A 49 -8.39 6.09 11.85
CA ASP A 49 -8.92 5.02 12.70
C ASP A 49 -7.84 3.96 12.94
N LYS A 50 -7.60 3.64 14.22
CA LYS A 50 -6.54 2.72 14.62
C LYS A 50 -6.86 1.26 14.28
N GLU A 51 -8.10 0.83 14.46
CA GLU A 51 -8.53 -0.55 14.22
C GLU A 51 -8.47 -0.87 12.74
N VAL A 52 -9.03 0.03 11.91
CA VAL A 52 -8.96 -0.10 10.45
C VAL A 52 -7.51 -0.05 9.96
N THR A 53 -6.68 0.81 10.56
CA THR A 53 -5.26 0.90 10.20
C THR A 53 -4.52 -0.43 10.44
N ALA A 54 -4.79 -1.11 11.56
CA ALA A 54 -4.17 -2.39 11.87
C ALA A 54 -4.56 -3.48 10.85
N ASP A 55 -5.84 -3.53 10.47
CA ASP A 55 -6.33 -4.45 9.44
C ASP A 55 -5.67 -4.17 8.07
N LEU A 56 -5.65 -2.91 7.62
CA LEU A 56 -5.03 -2.53 6.36
C LEU A 56 -3.53 -2.82 6.33
N THR A 57 -2.83 -2.57 7.45
CA THR A 57 -1.39 -2.84 7.56
C THR A 57 -1.13 -4.34 7.36
N SER A 58 -1.92 -5.20 8.01
CA SER A 58 -1.84 -6.65 7.84
C SER A 58 -2.05 -7.09 6.39
N GLN A 59 -3.06 -6.53 5.72
CA GLN A 59 -3.36 -6.82 4.30
C GLN A 59 -2.23 -6.39 3.37
N VAL A 60 -1.59 -5.24 3.63
CA VAL A 60 -0.45 -4.76 2.85
C VAL A 60 0.73 -5.71 2.95
N PHE A 61 1.08 -6.17 4.16
CA PHE A 61 2.19 -7.11 4.35
C PHE A 61 1.90 -8.48 3.75
N LEU A 62 0.65 -8.95 3.82
CA LEU A 62 0.24 -10.19 3.16
C LEU A 62 0.43 -10.08 1.63
N LYS A 63 -0.04 -8.99 1.02
CA LYS A 63 0.16 -8.75 -0.42
C LYS A 63 1.62 -8.56 -0.80
N ALA A 64 2.41 -7.92 0.07
CA ALA A 64 3.83 -7.76 -0.13
C ALA A 64 4.53 -9.12 -0.17
N LEU A 65 4.23 -10.04 0.76
CA LEU A 65 4.76 -11.40 0.74
C LEU A 65 4.35 -12.17 -0.53
N LEU A 66 3.07 -12.12 -0.91
CA LEU A 66 2.56 -12.81 -2.10
C LEU A 66 3.17 -12.31 -3.42
N HIS A 67 3.56 -11.04 -3.47
CA HIS A 67 4.14 -10.43 -4.66
C HIS A 67 5.65 -10.29 -4.60
N LEU A 68 6.29 -10.74 -3.51
CA LEU A 68 7.73 -10.61 -3.29
C LEU A 68 8.55 -11.38 -4.32
N ASP A 69 8.05 -12.55 -4.74
CA ASP A 69 8.67 -13.39 -5.77
C ASP A 69 8.77 -12.66 -7.13
N LYS A 70 7.79 -11.80 -7.43
CA LYS A 70 7.76 -11.01 -8.67
C LYS A 70 8.58 -9.72 -8.59
N PHE A 71 9.05 -9.35 -7.41
CA PHE A 71 9.79 -8.12 -7.22
C PHE A 71 11.22 -8.28 -7.74
N GLN A 72 11.61 -7.42 -8.70
CA GLN A 72 12.98 -7.37 -9.20
C GLN A 72 13.68 -6.12 -8.70
N LEU A 73 14.87 -6.31 -8.13
CA LEU A 73 15.79 -5.27 -7.69
C LEU A 73 16.41 -4.58 -8.92
N ARG A 74 15.64 -3.71 -9.59
CA ARG A 74 16.09 -2.92 -10.75
C ARG A 74 16.52 -1.50 -10.38
N GLY A 75 17.00 -1.30 -9.15
CA GLY A 75 17.46 0.01 -8.65
C GLY A 75 16.37 0.88 -8.01
N PHE A 76 15.16 0.37 -7.83
CA PHE A 76 14.12 1.05 -7.05
C PHE A 76 14.15 0.58 -5.59
N PRO A 77 13.99 1.50 -4.62
CA PRO A 77 13.98 1.13 -3.20
C PRO A 77 12.72 0.32 -2.89
N PHE A 78 12.86 -0.70 -2.05
CA PHE A 78 11.75 -1.58 -1.63
C PHE A 78 10.62 -0.78 -0.96
N SER A 79 10.99 0.27 -0.21
CA SER A 79 10.05 1.18 0.44
C SER A 79 9.02 1.76 -0.54
N SER A 80 9.45 2.20 -1.72
CA SER A 80 8.56 2.78 -2.75
C SER A 80 7.53 1.75 -3.24
N TRP A 81 7.96 0.52 -3.49
CA TRP A 81 7.08 -0.57 -3.88
C TRP A 81 6.06 -0.91 -2.78
N LEU A 82 6.50 -0.95 -1.52
CA LEU A 82 5.64 -1.21 -0.37
C LEU A 82 4.60 -0.10 -0.17
N TYR A 83 5.00 1.17 -0.27
CA TYR A 83 4.08 2.30 -0.20
C TYR A 83 3.03 2.27 -1.30
N ARG A 84 3.39 1.80 -2.50
CA ARG A 84 2.45 1.63 -3.59
C ARG A 84 1.35 0.62 -3.26
N ILE A 85 1.72 -0.52 -2.65
CA ILE A 85 0.74 -1.51 -2.19
C ILE A 85 -0.17 -0.88 -1.12
N ALA A 86 0.39 -0.13 -0.16
CA ALA A 86 -0.39 0.54 0.88
C ALA A 86 -1.38 1.57 0.34
N ILE A 87 -0.98 2.36 -0.65
CA ILE A 87 -1.88 3.34 -1.30
C ILE A 87 -3.02 2.63 -2.00
N ASN A 88 -2.73 1.56 -2.73
CA ASN A 88 -3.77 0.76 -3.40
C ASN A 88 -4.79 0.20 -2.41
N GLU A 89 -4.32 -0.23 -1.24
CA GLU A 89 -5.20 -0.80 -0.20
C GLU A 89 -6.04 0.24 0.52
N CYS A 90 -5.45 1.40 0.83
CA CYS A 90 -6.21 2.56 1.31
C CYS A 90 -7.30 2.94 0.30
N ASN A 91 -6.96 3.02 -1.00
CA ASN A 91 -7.91 3.37 -2.05
C ASN A 91 -9.04 2.34 -2.19
N ASP A 92 -8.73 1.05 -2.08
CA ASP A 92 -9.74 -0.01 -2.11
C ASP A 92 -10.68 0.08 -0.91
N PHE A 93 -10.14 0.34 0.29
CA PHE A 93 -10.94 0.59 1.49
C PHE A 93 -11.91 1.77 1.28
N PHE A 94 -11.42 2.93 0.84
CA PHE A 94 -12.29 4.09 0.58
C PHE A 94 -13.34 3.80 -0.50
N ARG A 95 -13.00 3.01 -1.53
CA ARG A 95 -13.93 2.59 -2.57
C ARG A 95 -15.03 1.68 -2.02
N LYS A 96 -14.70 0.73 -1.15
CA LYS A 96 -15.65 -0.17 -0.47
C LYS A 96 -16.59 0.63 0.45
N THR A 97 -16.06 1.55 1.25
CA THR A 97 -16.86 2.39 2.14
C THR A 97 -17.84 3.29 1.38
N LYS A 98 -17.40 3.91 0.26
CA LYS A 98 -18.28 4.68 -0.62
C LYS A 98 -19.37 3.82 -1.27
N LYS A 99 -19.02 2.62 -1.73
CA LYS A 99 -20.00 1.67 -2.29
C LYS A 99 -21.01 1.22 -1.24
N ALA A 100 -20.61 0.97 0.00
CA ALA A 100 -21.54 0.61 1.08
C ALA A 100 -22.56 1.73 1.33
N ARG A 101 -22.11 3.00 1.33
CA ARG A 101 -23.01 4.17 1.43
C ARG A 101 -23.92 4.30 0.21
N ALA A 102 -23.40 4.06 -0.99
CA ALA A 102 -24.20 4.08 -2.23
C ALA A 102 -25.17 2.89 -2.35
N TRP A 103 -24.88 1.75 -1.73
CA TRP A 103 -25.73 0.56 -1.74
C TRP A 103 -26.96 0.74 -0.86
N CYS A 104 -26.85 1.53 0.22
CA CYS A 104 -27.99 1.87 1.08
C CYS A 104 -29.06 2.73 0.37
N TRP A 105 -28.71 3.39 -0.74
CA TRP A 105 -29.68 4.18 -1.52
C TRP A 105 -30.49 3.34 -2.53
N LYS A 106 -30.05 2.11 -2.87
CA LYS A 106 -30.68 1.28 -3.91
C LYS A 106 -31.67 0.22 -3.40
N LYS A 107 -32.02 0.23 -2.11
CA LYS A 107 -33.14 -0.55 -1.56
C LYS A 107 -34.37 0.30 -1.22
N ALA A 108 -34.51 1.45 -1.87
CA ALA A 108 -35.76 2.20 -1.94
C ALA A 108 -36.15 2.42 -3.40
N SER A 109 -37.31 1.88 -3.76
CA SER A 109 -38.03 2.02 -5.03
C SER A 109 -37.63 1.12 -6.22
N SER A 110 -38.69 0.47 -6.67
CA SER A 110 -38.87 -0.30 -7.89
C SER A 110 -38.58 0.51 -9.16
N ASN A 111 -38.23 -0.23 -10.21
CA ASN A 111 -38.23 0.12 -11.64
C ASN A 111 -37.04 0.91 -12.23
N ARG A 112 -36.16 0.13 -12.86
CA ARG A 112 -35.56 0.35 -14.20
C ARG A 112 -34.98 1.74 -14.50
N CYS A 113 -33.66 1.87 -14.43
CA CYS A 113 -32.90 2.53 -15.50
C CYS A 113 -31.46 2.01 -15.57
N MET A 114 -31.08 1.62 -16.78
CA MET A 114 -29.82 1.00 -17.18
C MET A 114 -28.83 2.12 -17.48
N MET A 115 -27.76 2.26 -16.69
CA MET A 115 -26.54 2.93 -17.15
C MET A 115 -25.31 2.15 -16.71
N LYS A 116 -24.59 1.68 -17.72
CA LYS A 116 -23.31 0.98 -17.64
C LYS A 116 -22.26 1.97 -17.10
N CYS A 117 -21.82 1.79 -15.86
CA CYS A 117 -20.48 2.24 -15.47
C CYS A 117 -19.52 1.10 -15.81
N SER A 118 -19.00 1.11 -17.03
CA SER A 118 -18.00 0.15 -17.47
C SER A 118 -16.76 0.23 -16.57
N ALA A 119 -16.47 -0.89 -15.93
CA ALA A 119 -15.20 -1.14 -15.29
C ALA A 119 -14.09 -1.16 -16.35
N THR A 120 -13.29 -0.12 -16.42
CA THR A 120 -11.97 -0.16 -17.09
C THR A 120 -11.01 0.82 -16.41
N THR A 121 -10.36 0.42 -15.32
CA THR A 121 -9.08 1.05 -14.94
C THR A 121 -7.96 0.23 -15.57
N LYS A 122 -7.73 0.49 -16.85
CA LYS A 122 -6.61 -0.04 -17.62
C LYS A 122 -5.38 0.75 -17.20
N TRP A 123 -4.54 0.16 -16.37
CA TRP A 123 -3.23 0.69 -16.01
C TRP A 123 -2.27 0.44 -17.19
N LYS A 124 -2.11 1.44 -18.05
CA LYS A 124 -0.99 1.52 -18.99
C LYS A 124 -0.16 2.75 -18.65
N ASN A 125 1.14 2.50 -18.50
CA ASN A 125 2.25 3.45 -18.42
C ASN A 125 2.50 4.01 -17.02
N GLY A 126 3.45 3.37 -16.34
CA GLY A 126 3.90 3.69 -14.99
C GLY A 126 4.66 5.01 -14.93
N ASN A 127 3.93 6.09 -14.72
CA ASN A 127 4.47 7.33 -14.19
C ASN A 127 3.66 7.69 -12.94
N TYR A 128 4.32 7.74 -11.78
CA TYR A 128 3.71 8.18 -10.54
C TYR A 128 3.75 9.70 -10.55
N ASP A 129 2.62 10.34 -10.83
CA ASP A 129 2.41 11.73 -10.42
C ASP A 129 2.30 11.72 -8.88
N PHE A 130 3.43 11.98 -8.23
CA PHE A 130 3.46 12.24 -6.80
C PHE A 130 2.73 13.56 -6.55
N PRO A 131 1.66 13.59 -5.73
CA PRO A 131 1.07 14.85 -5.30
C PRO A 131 2.15 15.75 -4.70
N LEU A 132 2.17 17.02 -5.11
CA LEU A 132 3.18 18.07 -4.83
C LEU A 132 3.41 18.40 -3.33
N PHE A 133 2.99 17.55 -2.40
CA PHE A 133 3.11 17.71 -0.95
C PHE A 133 4.39 17.08 -0.37
N TRP A 134 5.32 16.64 -1.23
CA TRP A 134 6.68 16.18 -0.87
C TRP A 134 7.77 17.10 -1.46
N LYS A 135 7.53 18.42 -1.39
CA LYS A 135 8.57 19.45 -1.50
C LYS A 135 8.60 20.22 -0.18
N ASN A 136 9.49 19.81 0.72
CA ASN A 136 10.16 20.69 1.68
C ASN A 136 11.37 19.98 2.29
#